data_AF-A0A1T4YDU1-F1
#
_entry.id   AF-A0A1T4YDU1-F1
#
_cell.length_a   1.000
_cell.length_b   1.000
_cell.length_c   1.000
_cell.angle_alpha   90.00
_cell.angle_beta   90.00
_cell.angle_gamma   90.00
#
_symmetry.space_group_name_H-M   'P 1'
#
loop_
_entity.id
_entity.type
_entity.pdbx_description
1 polymer ?
#
loop_
_entity_poly.entity_id
_entity_poly.type
_entity_poly.pdbx_seq_one_letter_code
_entity_poly.pdbx_strand_id
1 'polypeptide(L)' 'MENNDFYYTIWRKRRNVKLKEISQAIQISIPSLSRFERKKEINKDAYSYIKEKYDEFIKRYEMSEELCKKN' A
#
# COMPACT_ATOMS: atom_id res chain seq x y z
N MET A 1 -23.79 -6.37 -3.57
CA MET A 1 -22.38 -6.63 -3.93
C MET A 1 -21.53 -5.83 -2.99
N GLU A 2 -20.90 -6.46 -2.00
CA GLU A 2 -19.98 -5.78 -1.10
C GLU A 2 -18.76 -5.33 -1.91
N ASN A 3 -18.65 -4.02 -2.13
CA ASN A 3 -17.46 -3.43 -2.74
C ASN A 3 -16.28 -3.77 -1.84
N ASN A 4 -15.45 -4.70 -2.32
CA ASN A 4 -14.29 -5.21 -1.61
C ASN A 4 -13.22 -4.12 -1.59
N ASP A 5 -13.40 -3.19 -0.66
CA ASP A 5 -12.71 -1.92 -0.51
C ASP A 5 -11.26 -2.06 0.00
N PHE A 6 -10.70 -3.28 -0.13
CA PHE A 6 -9.38 -3.72 0.34
C PHE A 6 -8.33 -3.74 -0.77
N TYR A 7 -8.40 -2.79 -1.71
CA TYR A 7 -7.47 -2.72 -2.86
C TYR A 7 -6.01 -2.92 -2.45
N TYR A 8 -5.53 -2.17 -1.45
CA TYR A 8 -4.15 -2.21 -0.96
C TYR A 8 -3.78 -3.59 -0.37
N THR A 9 -4.65 -4.18 0.44
CA THR A 9 -4.42 -5.52 1.00
C THR A 9 -4.37 -6.59 -0.08
N ILE A 10 -5.27 -6.53 -1.08
CA ILE A 10 -5.31 -7.48 -2.19
C ILE A 10 -4.05 -7.34 -3.05
N TRP A 11 -3.71 -6.10 -3.44
CA TRP A 11 -2.52 -5.80 -4.24
C TRP A 11 -1.26 -6.37 -3.59
N ARG A 12 -1.09 -6.11 -2.29
CA ARG A 12 0.06 -6.53 -1.50
C ARG A 12 0.15 -8.05 -1.39
N LYS A 13 -0.96 -8.74 -1.10
CA LYS A 13 -1.01 -10.21 -1.01
C LYS A 13 -0.68 -10.87 -2.35
N ARG A 14 -1.20 -10.35 -3.47
CA ARG A 14 -0.94 -10.89 -4.81
C ARG A 14 0.54 -10.81 -5.22
N ARG A 15 1.27 -9.84 -4.68
CA ARG A 15 2.71 -9.62 -4.94
C ARG A 15 3.61 -10.13 -3.83
N ASN A 16 3.05 -10.81 -2.84
CA ASN A 16 3.75 -11.28 -1.65
C ASN A 16 4.55 -10.19 -0.90
N VAL A 17 4.12 -8.93 -1.00
CA VAL A 17 4.76 -7.80 -0.31
C VAL A 17 4.29 -7.78 1.15
N LYS A 18 5.18 -7.54 2.10
CA LYS A 18 4.85 -7.42 3.53
C LYS A 18 4.65 -5.96 3.92
N LEU A 19 3.77 -5.71 4.89
CA LEU A 19 3.59 -4.36 5.44
C LEU A 19 4.89 -3.74 5.96
N LYS A 20 5.83 -4.56 6.44
CA LYS A 20 7.16 -4.12 6.86
C LYS A 20 7.95 -3.47 5.73
N GLU A 21 7.91 -4.03 4.53
CA GLU A 21 8.63 -3.52 3.36
C GLU A 21 8.07 -2.16 2.94
N ILE A 22 6.74 -2.06 2.90
CA ILE A 22 6.05 -0.80 2.60
C ILE A 22 6.38 0.24 3.66
N SER A 23 6.26 -0.14 4.93
CA SER A 23 6.57 0.71 6.08
C SER A 23 7.97 1.31 6.00
N GLN A 24 8.97 0.51 5.62
CA GLN A 24 10.34 0.97 5.43
C GLN A 24 10.48 1.89 4.20
N ALA A 25 9.80 1.58 3.10
CA ALA A 25 9.90 2.33 1.85
C ALA A 25 9.24 3.72 1.89
N ILE A 26 8.17 3.87 2.67
CA ILE A 26 7.41 5.14 2.77
C ILE A 26 7.48 5.81 4.13
N GLN A 27 8.24 5.23 5.07
CA GLN A 27 8.45 5.74 6.43
C GLN A 27 7.15 5.95 7.22
N ILE A 28 6.20 5.02 7.08
CA ILE A 28 4.93 5.00 7.83
C ILE A 28 4.88 3.76 8.70
N SER A 29 4.44 3.89 9.95
CA SER A 29 4.41 2.76 10.87
C SER A 29 3.48 1.63 10.39
N ILE A 30 3.87 0.37 10.65
CA ILE A 30 3.05 -0.81 10.33
C ILE A 30 1.63 -0.72 10.93
N PRO A 31 1.44 -0.27 12.19
CA PRO A 31 0.09 -0.09 12.75
C PRO A 31 -0.76 0.91 11.97
N SER A 32 -0.19 2.04 11.53
CA SER A 32 -0.91 3.03 10.71
C SER A 32 -1.29 2.45 9.35
N LEU A 33 -0.40 1.71 8.69
CA LEU A 33 -0.72 1.03 7.43
C LEU A 33 -1.80 -0.05 7.60
N SER A 34 -1.76 -0.80 8.70
CA SER A 34 -2.78 -1.79 9.03
C SER A 34 -4.15 -1.15 9.29
N ARG A 35 -4.20 -0.01 10.00
CA ARG A 35 -5.44 0.77 10.18
C ARG A 35 -5.95 1.30 8.85
N PHE A 36 -5.08 1.85 8.03
CA PHE A 36 -5.40 2.34 6.69
C PHE A 36 -5.99 1.24 5.80
N GLU A 37 -5.32 0.09 5.67
CA GLU A 37 -5.81 -1.07 4.90
C GLU A 37 -7.18 -1.56 5.38
N ARG A 38 -7.47 -1.42 6.68
CA ARG A 38 -8.76 -1.81 7.29
C ARG A 38 -9.81 -0.70 7.28
N LYS A 39 -9.54 0.44 6.65
CA LYS A 39 -10.38 1.66 6.67
C LYS A 39 -10.75 2.12 8.09
N LYS A 40 -9.86 1.89 9.04
CA LYS A 40 -9.98 2.32 10.45
C LYS A 40 -9.22 3.60 10.77
N GLU A 41 -8.63 4.25 9.77
CA GLU A 41 -8.00 5.56 9.96
C GLU A 41 -9.08 6.64 9.92
N ILE A 42 -9.29 7.28 11.07
CA ILE A 42 -10.37 8.26 11.28
C ILE A 42 -9.90 9.66 10.85
N ASN A 43 -8.60 9.92 10.97
CA ASN A 43 -8.03 11.20 10.57
C ASN A 43 -7.93 11.27 9.04
N LYS A 44 -8.69 12.19 8.42
CA LYS A 44 -8.77 12.35 6.97
C LYS A 44 -7.45 12.81 6.34
N ASP A 45 -6.69 13.66 7.03
CA ASP A 45 -5.40 14.15 6.54
C ASP A 45 -4.37 13.02 6.59
N ALA A 46 -4.34 12.27 7.69
CA ALA A 46 -3.49 11.08 7.81
C ALA A 46 -3.86 10.03 6.76
N TYR A 47 -5.16 9.78 6.54
CA TYR A 47 -5.62 8.86 5.51
C TYR A 47 -5.14 9.29 4.12
N SER A 48 -5.31 10.57 3.78
CA SER A 48 -4.93 11.10 2.45
C SER A 48 -3.42 11.03 2.24
N TYR A 49 -2.63 11.38 3.26
CA TYR A 49 -1.17 11.26 3.23
C TYR A 49 -0.70 9.80 3.08
N ILE A 50 -1.27 8.88 3.87
CA ILE A 50 -0.93 7.45 3.77
C ILE A 50 -1.30 6.93 2.37
N LYS A 51 -2.48 7.30 1.85
CA LYS A 51 -2.94 6.91 0.52
C LYS A 51 -1.96 7.33 -0.57
N GLU A 52 -1.58 8.61 -0.58
CA GLU A 52 -0.63 9.16 -1.54
C GLU A 52 0.70 8.39 -1.52
N LYS A 53 1.27 8.20 -0.33
CA LYS A 53 2.54 7.48 -0.18
C LYS A 53 2.45 6.00 -0.58
N TYR A 54 1.35 5.34 -0.28
CA TYR A 54 1.12 3.96 -0.69
C TYR A 54 0.96 3.86 -2.22
N ASP A 55 0.22 4.78 -2.85
CA ASP A 55 0.06 4.84 -4.31
C ASP A 55 1.41 5.08 -5.02
N GLU A 56 2.24 5.99 -4.50
CA GLU A 56 3.62 6.22 -4.97
C GLU A 56 4.49 4.95 -4.86
N PHE A 57 4.36 4.20 -3.77
CA PHE A 57 5.07 2.93 -3.59
C PHE A 57 4.63 1.90 -4.63
N ILE A 58 3.31 1.72 -4.82
CA ILE A 58 2.77 0.80 -5.82
C ILE A 58 3.30 1.14 -7.21
N LYS A 59 3.21 2.41 -7.61
CA LYS A 59 3.70 2.86 -8.93
C LYS A 59 5.17 2.53 -9.14
N ARG A 60 6.03 2.82 -8.15
CA ARG A 60 7.46 2.49 -8.20
C ARG A 60 7.71 0.98 -8.30
N TYR A 61 6.97 0.20 -7.52
CA TYR A 61 7.08 -1.26 -7.52
C TYR A 61 6.68 -1.87 -8.88
N GLU A 62 5.55 -1.45 -9.46
CA GLU A 62 5.13 -1.94 -10.78
C GLU A 62 6.15 -1.57 -11.87
N MET A 63 6.69 -0.36 -11.83
CA MET A 63 7.73 0.06 -12.77
C MET A 63 8.99 -0.80 -12.66
N SER A 64 9.44 -1.11 -11.44
CA SER A 64 10.61 -1.98 -11.26
C SER A 64 10.34 -3.41 -11.73
N GLU A 65 9.15 -3.95 -11.48
CA GLU A 65 8.76 -5.28 -11.93
C GLU A 65 8.65 -5.37 -13.46
N GLU A 66 8.12 -4.33 -14.10
CA GLU A 66 8.02 -4.28 -15.56
C GLU A 66 9.41 -4.23 -16.22
N LEU A 67 10.35 -3.50 -15.63
CA LEU A 67 11.74 -3.47 -16.09
C LEU A 67 12.45 -4.80 -15.87
N CYS A 68 12.15 -5.52 -14.79
CA CYS A 68 12.75 -6.82 -14.50
C CYS A 68 12.25 -7.93 -15.45
N LYS A 69 11.00 -7.84 -15.92
CA LYS A 69 10.39 -8.82 -16.86
C LYS A 69 10.81 -8.65 -18.33
N LYS A 70 11.49 -7.54 -18.68
CA LYS A 70 11.95 -7.25 -20.04
C LYS A 70 13.38 -7.73 -20.33
N ASN A 71 14.04 -8.38 -19.36
CA ASN A 71 15.29 -9.11 -19.52
C ASN A 71 15.04 -10.62 -19.45
#